data_AF-A0A2N0NGM2-F1
#
_entry.id   AF-A0A2N0NGM2-F1
#
_cell.length_a   1.000
_cell.length_b   1.000
_cell.length_c   1.000
_cell.angle_alpha   90.00
_cell.angle_beta   90.00
_cell.angle_gamma   90.00
#
_symmetry.space_group_name_H-M   'P 1'
#
loop_
_entity.id
_entity.type
_entity.pdbx_description
1 polymer ?
#
loop_
_entity_poly.entity_id
_entity_poly.type
_entity_poly.pdbx_seq_one_letter_code
_entity_poly.pdbx_strand_id
1 'polypeptide(L)'
;MFSLVCYNCYNKETDCDERNRMNHGICKSCFKSNTTYGCSICNILKTSDYDLILKRRKAKYRNSKYVLCENCYEEVDYCRFYCTYCYDKEPDINKKVYMKFGPDFGIFKTSDYNLNLGLRRIKYMGYHGILCEECNQEINKYDFYYCTYCYDKETDVIKKGHMKFGPKFGIFKTFDYNLNLEERRAKYMNYDGILCEKCNNDIYKRNYYCTYCYNKETDVIKKGHMKFGLNLNFGIFNTFDYNLNLEERKAKFMNYDGILCEECNNKIDTQYYYCISCCYKETDVNKIVHMKFGSNFGIFNTFDYNLNLEERRAKYTNYNGILCEECNREINKYDDFYCTYCYDKETDVIKKGHMKFGSKFGIFNTFDYNLDLKERKAKYMNYD
;
A
#
# COMPACT_ATOMS: atom_id res chain seq x y z
N MET A 1 11.68 14.95 45.09
CA MET A 1 12.96 15.65 45.36
C MET A 1 12.84 17.03 44.74
N PHE A 2 12.76 18.07 45.58
CA PHE A 2 12.53 19.45 45.15
C PHE A 2 13.80 19.99 44.45
N SER A 3 13.66 20.53 43.23
CA SER A 3 14.75 21.26 42.58
C SER A 3 14.99 22.56 43.36
N LEU A 4 16.15 22.67 44.01
CA LEU A 4 16.54 23.81 44.84
C LEU A 4 17.36 24.83 44.03
N VAL A 5 17.09 24.97 42.74
CA VAL A 5 17.85 25.85 41.84
C VAL A 5 17.06 27.12 41.59
N CYS A 6 17.62 28.27 41.99
CA CYS A 6 17.08 29.57 41.63
C CYS A 6 17.26 29.80 40.12
N TYR A 7 16.18 29.67 39.35
CA TYR A 7 16.18 29.83 37.89
C TYR A 7 16.73 31.18 37.41
N ASN A 8 16.52 32.26 38.19
CA ASN A 8 17.08 33.57 37.87
C ASN A 8 18.61 33.62 37.98
N CYS A 9 19.19 32.90 38.94
CA CYS A 9 20.64 32.78 39.08
C CYS A 9 21.20 31.85 38.00
N TYR A 10 20.54 30.71 37.75
CA TYR A 10 20.95 29.75 36.73
C TYR A 10 21.02 30.37 35.32
N ASN A 11 20.02 31.16 34.96
CA ASN A 11 19.96 31.82 33.66
C ASN A 11 20.99 32.96 33.51
N LYS A 12 21.48 33.52 34.62
CA LYS A 12 22.50 34.59 34.65
C LYS A 12 23.93 34.06 34.79
N GLU A 13 24.10 32.84 35.28
CA GLU A 13 25.40 32.20 35.42
C GLU A 13 25.98 31.94 34.03
N THR A 14 27.21 32.36 33.78
CA THR A 14 27.90 32.17 32.48
C THR A 14 28.98 31.11 32.54
N ASP A 15 29.40 30.72 33.75
CA ASP A 15 30.34 29.63 33.98
C ASP A 15 29.64 28.26 33.89
N CYS A 16 30.14 27.39 33.02
CA CYS A 16 29.53 26.10 32.73
C CYS A 16 29.76 25.04 33.84
N ASP A 17 30.89 25.11 34.54
CA ASP A 17 31.14 24.24 35.70
C ASP A 17 30.22 24.63 36.85
N GLU A 18 29.93 25.94 36.97
CA GLU A 18 29.05 26.47 38.00
C GLU A 18 27.56 26.18 37.72
N ARG A 19 27.10 26.23 36.46
CA ARG A 19 25.76 25.75 36.09
C ARG A 19 25.56 24.26 36.37
N ASN A 20 26.56 23.44 36.07
CA ASN A 20 26.53 22.00 36.36
C ASN A 20 26.53 21.73 37.87
N ARG A 21 27.28 22.53 38.64
CA ARG A 21 27.23 22.52 40.11
C ARG A 21 25.83 22.87 40.61
N MET A 22 25.19 23.88 40.03
CA MET A 22 23.85 24.33 40.41
C MET A 22 22.78 23.27 40.13
N ASN A 23 22.80 22.65 38.95
CA ASN A 23 21.79 21.66 38.55
C ASN A 23 21.92 20.32 39.28
N HIS A 24 23.16 19.91 39.59
CA HIS A 24 23.39 18.52 39.98
C HIS A 24 24.20 18.35 41.28
N GLY A 25 24.80 19.42 41.82
CA GLY A 25 25.61 19.40 43.06
C GLY A 25 27.09 19.09 42.81
N ILE A 26 27.88 18.87 43.87
CA ILE A 26 29.28 18.37 43.80
C ILE A 26 29.34 17.00 44.48
N CYS A 27 30.03 16.05 43.85
CA CYS A 27 30.30 14.74 44.42
C CYS A 27 31.31 14.89 45.58
N LYS A 28 30.91 14.53 46.81
CA LYS A 28 31.74 14.68 48.01
C LYS A 28 33.02 13.82 48.02
N SER A 29 33.12 12.80 47.16
CA SER A 29 34.30 11.92 47.11
C SER A 29 35.36 12.36 46.10
N CYS A 30 34.95 12.95 44.98
CA CYS A 30 35.86 13.36 43.90
C CYS A 30 35.87 14.85 43.61
N PHE A 31 35.09 15.64 44.34
CA PHE A 31 34.98 17.11 44.25
C PHE A 31 34.63 17.66 42.85
N LYS A 32 34.08 16.81 41.97
CA LYS A 32 33.57 17.21 40.65
C LYS A 32 32.05 17.43 40.67
N SER A 33 31.54 18.25 39.76
CA SER A 33 30.10 18.46 39.60
C SER A 33 29.39 17.12 39.37
N ASN A 34 28.29 16.94 40.09
CA ASN A 34 27.63 15.67 40.33
C ASN A 34 26.52 15.51 39.32
N THR A 35 26.81 15.54 38.02
CA THR A 35 25.79 15.30 36.98
C THR A 35 24.96 14.07 37.35
N THR A 36 23.66 14.08 37.06
CA THR A 36 22.65 13.12 37.54
C THR A 36 22.97 11.64 37.25
N TYR A 37 24.08 11.34 36.56
CA TYR A 37 24.52 10.02 36.11
C TYR A 37 25.99 9.71 36.43
N GLY A 38 26.52 10.23 37.53
CA GLY A 38 27.79 9.76 38.11
C GLY A 38 29.03 10.01 37.25
N CYS A 39 30.18 9.59 37.76
CA CYS A 39 31.51 9.72 37.16
C CYS A 39 31.71 8.84 35.90
N SER A 40 30.81 8.92 34.90
CA SER A 40 30.73 8.00 33.76
C SER A 40 30.79 8.74 32.42
N ILE A 41 31.92 8.62 31.69
CA ILE A 41 32.14 8.85 30.25
C ILE A 41 31.17 9.85 29.56
N CYS A 42 31.23 11.12 29.94
CA CYS A 42 30.66 12.24 29.17
C CYS A 42 31.75 12.78 28.24
N ASN A 43 31.49 12.79 26.93
CA ASN A 43 32.39 13.37 25.95
C ASN A 43 31.84 14.69 25.39
N ILE A 44 32.72 15.61 25.04
CA ILE A 44 32.35 16.88 24.41
C ILE A 44 32.51 16.76 22.90
N LEU A 45 31.46 17.07 22.14
CA LEU A 45 31.49 17.30 20.70
C LEU A 45 32.04 18.70 20.45
N LYS A 46 33.23 18.77 19.86
CA LYS A 46 33.86 20.03 19.49
C LYS A 46 33.44 20.47 18.10
N THR A 47 33.52 21.77 17.82
CA THR A 47 33.23 22.32 16.49
C THR A 47 34.19 21.73 15.45
N SER A 48 35.45 21.48 15.82
CA SER A 48 36.43 20.77 14.97
C SER A 48 36.03 19.34 14.63
N ASP A 49 35.12 18.72 15.39
CA ASP A 49 34.64 17.37 15.07
C ASP A 49 33.65 17.35 13.91
N TYR A 50 33.16 18.53 13.50
CA TYR A 50 32.42 18.66 12.26
C TYR A 50 33.29 18.41 11.02
N ASP A 51 34.61 18.58 11.12
CA ASP A 51 35.57 18.27 10.05
C ASP A 51 35.71 16.77 9.79
N LEU A 52 35.28 15.95 10.74
CA LEU A 52 35.18 14.51 10.54
C LEU A 52 33.93 14.18 9.72
N ILE A 53 34.10 13.33 8.71
CA ILE A 53 32.96 12.68 8.03
C ILE A 53 32.08 11.97 9.07
N LEU A 54 30.76 11.95 8.84
CA LEU A 54 29.78 11.44 9.80
C LEU A 54 30.14 10.05 10.35
N LYS A 55 30.63 9.14 9.49
CA LYS A 55 31.06 7.79 9.92
C LYS A 55 32.20 7.81 10.94
N ARG A 56 33.19 8.68 10.75
CA ARG A 56 34.33 8.83 11.69
C ARG A 56 33.91 9.51 12.98
N ARG A 57 33.03 10.51 12.90
CA ARG A 57 32.46 11.16 14.08
C ARG A 57 31.67 10.17 14.94
N LYS A 58 30.81 9.36 14.32
CA LYS A 58 30.09 8.26 14.99
C LYS A 58 31.05 7.28 15.67
N ALA A 59 32.15 6.92 15.01
CA ALA A 59 33.16 6.02 15.58
C ALA A 59 33.88 6.65 16.79
N LYS A 60 34.24 7.94 16.72
CA LYS A 60 34.92 8.68 17.81
C LYS A 60 34.11 8.62 19.12
N TYR A 61 32.80 8.74 19.02
CA TYR A 61 31.91 8.81 20.17
C TYR A 61 31.16 7.51 20.49
N ARG A 62 31.45 6.41 19.78
CA ARG A 62 30.70 5.15 19.87
C ARG A 62 30.57 4.57 21.28
N ASN A 63 31.57 4.79 22.13
CA ASN A 63 31.61 4.28 23.51
C ASN A 63 31.20 5.35 24.55
N SER A 64 30.71 6.51 24.10
CA SER A 64 30.30 7.59 25.00
C SER A 64 28.88 7.31 25.47
N LYS A 65 28.63 7.46 26.77
CA LYS A 65 27.28 7.32 27.33
C LYS A 65 26.43 8.54 27.00
N TYR A 66 27.05 9.72 27.05
CA TYR A 66 26.46 11.00 26.67
C TYR A 66 27.49 11.82 25.88
N VAL A 67 27.01 12.56 24.89
CA VAL A 67 27.82 13.52 24.13
C VAL A 67 27.18 14.89 24.28
N LEU A 68 27.90 15.87 24.83
CA LEU A 68 27.42 17.24 24.96
C LEU A 68 28.10 18.12 23.91
N CYS A 69 27.41 19.12 23.40
CA CYS A 69 28.03 20.08 22.48
C CYS A 69 28.85 21.13 23.23
N GLU A 70 30.03 21.49 22.71
CA GLU A 70 30.85 22.53 23.35
C GLU A 70 30.22 23.93 23.37
N ASN A 71 29.34 24.24 22.41
CA ASN A 71 28.76 25.58 22.27
C ASN A 71 27.44 25.74 23.02
N CYS A 72 26.57 24.73 22.92
CA CYS A 72 25.21 24.77 23.48
C CYS A 72 25.12 24.04 24.83
N TYR A 73 26.05 23.13 25.13
CA TYR A 73 26.00 22.17 26.25
C TYR A 73 24.75 21.29 26.31
N GLU A 74 23.85 21.40 25.33
CA GLU A 74 22.76 20.46 25.10
C GLU A 74 23.31 19.09 24.68
N GLU A 75 22.56 18.06 25.03
CA GLU A 75 22.84 16.70 24.60
C GLU A 75 22.77 16.60 23.08
N VAL A 76 23.82 16.06 22.49
CA VAL A 76 23.90 15.75 21.07
C VAL A 76 23.06 14.51 20.82
N ASP A 77 22.11 14.62 19.90
CA ASP A 77 21.29 13.50 19.44
C ASP A 77 22.18 12.32 19.04
N TYR A 78 22.05 11.22 19.77
CA TYR A 78 22.85 10.01 19.60
C TYR A 78 22.69 9.34 18.23
N CYS A 79 21.58 9.55 17.52
CA CYS A 79 21.38 9.01 16.18
C CYS A 79 22.03 9.91 15.10
N ARG A 80 22.00 11.22 15.33
CA ARG A 80 22.37 12.26 14.36
C ARG A 80 23.82 12.74 14.49
N PHE A 81 24.41 12.72 15.69
CA PHE A 81 25.78 13.17 15.99
C PHE A 81 26.10 14.62 15.53
N TYR A 82 25.16 15.54 15.74
CA TYR A 82 25.33 16.99 15.70
C TYR A 82 24.42 17.67 16.74
N CYS A 83 24.79 18.82 17.34
CA CYS A 83 23.89 19.57 18.24
C CYS A 83 22.70 20.09 17.43
N THR A 84 21.51 19.56 17.69
CA THR A 84 20.25 19.99 17.05
C THR A 84 19.93 21.44 17.40
N TYR A 85 20.16 21.85 18.64
CA TYR A 85 19.96 23.23 19.08
C TYR A 85 20.83 24.24 18.30
N CYS A 86 22.13 23.97 18.18
CA CYS A 86 23.03 24.80 17.36
C CYS A 86 22.62 24.75 15.89
N TYR A 87 22.26 23.56 15.39
CA TYR A 87 21.81 23.38 14.02
C TYR A 87 20.59 24.24 13.74
N ASP A 88 19.54 24.21 14.56
CA ASP A 88 18.31 24.96 14.32
C ASP A 88 18.56 26.48 14.30
N LYS A 89 19.49 26.95 15.14
CA LYS A 89 19.90 28.36 15.23
C LYS A 89 20.87 28.84 14.15
N GLU A 90 21.53 27.95 13.41
CA GLU A 90 22.52 28.35 12.40
C GLU A 90 21.84 28.93 11.14
N PRO A 91 22.05 30.20 10.78
CA PRO A 91 21.47 30.79 9.58
C PRO A 91 22.20 30.36 8.29
N ASP A 92 23.49 30.02 8.36
CA ASP A 92 24.27 29.62 7.19
C ASP A 92 24.00 28.15 6.84
N ILE A 93 23.37 27.94 5.68
CA ILE A 93 22.99 26.62 5.18
C ILE A 93 24.23 25.74 4.95
N ASN A 94 25.32 26.31 4.45
CA ASN A 94 26.55 25.54 4.24
C ASN A 94 27.08 25.03 5.58
N LYS A 95 27.03 25.84 6.63
CA LYS A 95 27.39 25.41 7.99
C LYS A 95 26.42 24.36 8.54
N LYS A 96 25.11 24.55 8.41
CA LYS A 96 24.09 23.55 8.79
C LYS A 96 24.39 22.17 8.20
N VAL A 97 24.75 22.15 6.92
CA VAL A 97 24.96 20.91 6.17
C VAL A 97 26.30 20.29 6.52
N TYR A 98 27.33 21.12 6.68
CA TYR A 98 28.61 20.70 7.23
C TYR A 98 28.45 20.08 8.63
N MET A 99 27.59 20.65 9.48
CA MET A 99 27.29 20.06 10.78
C MET A 99 26.68 18.66 10.65
N LYS A 100 25.80 18.45 9.67
CA LYS A 100 25.08 17.18 9.47
C LYS A 100 25.93 16.08 8.82
N PHE A 101 26.71 16.41 7.79
CA PHE A 101 27.43 15.43 6.97
C PHE A 101 28.96 15.48 7.09
N GLY A 102 29.50 16.59 7.63
CA GLY A 102 30.92 16.92 7.56
C GLY A 102 31.29 17.44 6.16
N PRO A 103 32.55 17.31 5.73
CA PRO A 103 33.01 17.79 4.42
C PRO A 103 32.51 16.97 3.23
N ASP A 104 31.94 15.79 3.46
CA ASP A 104 31.60 14.81 2.42
C ASP A 104 30.11 14.89 2.02
N PHE A 105 29.72 16.04 1.47
CA PHE A 105 28.40 16.26 0.86
C PHE A 105 28.52 16.75 -0.57
N GLY A 106 27.55 16.37 -1.40
CA GLY A 106 27.46 16.79 -2.78
C GLY A 106 26.61 18.04 -2.94
N ILE A 107 26.98 18.90 -3.89
CA ILE A 107 26.11 19.98 -4.37
C ILE A 107 25.51 19.51 -5.70
N PHE A 108 24.18 19.43 -5.73
CA PHE A 108 23.39 19.16 -6.92
C PHE A 108 23.21 20.45 -7.69
N LYS A 109 23.79 20.47 -8.89
CA LYS A 109 23.72 21.62 -9.78
C LYS A 109 22.51 21.52 -10.69
N THR A 110 21.97 22.65 -11.10
CA THR A 110 20.94 22.75 -12.15
C THR A 110 21.36 22.03 -13.44
N SER A 111 22.63 22.12 -13.80
CA SER A 111 23.20 21.40 -14.94
C SER A 111 23.16 19.88 -14.80
N ASP A 112 23.03 19.34 -13.59
CA ASP A 112 22.87 17.90 -13.37
C ASP A 112 21.53 17.37 -13.81
N TYR A 113 20.55 18.25 -14.06
CA TYR A 113 19.32 17.84 -14.72
C TYR A 113 19.56 17.30 -16.15
N ASN A 114 20.66 17.68 -16.82
CA ASN A 114 21.04 17.11 -18.12
C ASN A 114 21.49 15.64 -18.04
N LEU A 115 21.80 15.14 -16.84
CA LEU A 115 22.10 13.74 -16.62
C LEU A 115 20.79 12.97 -16.44
N ASN A 116 20.72 11.75 -16.98
CA ASN A 116 19.63 10.83 -16.64
C ASN A 116 19.77 10.34 -15.18
N LEU A 117 18.71 9.74 -14.64
CA LEU A 117 18.65 9.30 -13.24
C LEU A 117 19.80 8.35 -12.86
N GLY A 118 20.18 7.43 -13.75
CA GLY A 118 21.28 6.48 -13.52
C GLY A 118 22.64 7.17 -13.38
N LEU A 119 22.91 8.16 -14.23
CA LEU A 119 24.14 8.94 -14.18
C LEU A 119 24.20 9.83 -12.92
N ARG A 120 23.07 10.43 -12.51
CA ARG A 120 22.99 11.19 -11.25
C ARG A 120 23.27 10.29 -10.05
N ARG A 121 22.71 9.08 -10.05
CA ARG A 121 22.95 8.08 -9.01
C ARG A 121 24.44 7.77 -8.88
N ILE A 122 25.12 7.50 -9.99
CA ILE A 122 26.57 7.25 -10.00
C ILE A 122 27.34 8.46 -9.47
N LYS A 123 27.02 9.66 -9.98
CA LYS A 123 27.68 10.92 -9.59
C LYS A 123 27.61 11.16 -8.08
N TYR A 124 26.45 10.85 -7.47
CA TYR A 124 26.21 11.16 -6.06
C TYR A 124 26.32 9.98 -5.09
N MET A 125 26.67 8.78 -5.58
CA MET A 125 26.67 7.55 -4.78
C MET A 125 27.60 7.62 -3.55
N GLY A 126 28.74 8.33 -3.68
CA GLY A 126 29.74 8.43 -2.61
C GLY A 126 29.38 9.41 -1.50
N TYR A 127 28.51 10.39 -1.74
CA TYR A 127 28.25 11.46 -0.79
C TYR A 127 27.31 11.04 0.34
N HIS A 128 27.55 11.56 1.54
CA HIS A 128 26.68 11.32 2.69
C HIS A 128 25.35 12.08 2.59
N GLY A 129 25.38 13.30 2.07
CA GLY A 129 24.19 14.11 1.78
C GLY A 129 24.34 14.85 0.46
N ILE A 130 23.22 15.33 -0.10
CA ILE A 130 23.19 16.12 -1.33
C ILE A 130 22.34 17.36 -1.08
N LEU A 131 22.82 18.53 -1.46
CA LEU A 131 22.04 19.78 -1.44
C LEU A 131 21.72 20.28 -2.82
N CYS A 132 20.52 20.81 -3.01
CA CYS A 132 20.20 21.60 -4.19
C CYS A 132 20.88 22.98 -4.13
N GLU A 133 21.60 23.36 -5.18
CA GLU A 133 22.25 24.69 -5.23
C GLU A 133 21.26 25.86 -5.26
N GLU A 134 20.06 25.66 -5.82
CA GLU A 134 19.09 26.75 -5.99
C GLU A 134 18.32 27.06 -4.72
N CYS A 135 17.81 26.03 -4.05
CA CYS A 135 16.91 26.19 -2.92
C CYS A 135 17.52 25.77 -1.59
N ASN A 136 18.76 25.27 -1.60
CA ASN A 136 19.50 24.85 -0.42
C ASN A 136 18.81 23.76 0.41
N GLN A 137 17.86 23.05 -0.19
CA GLN A 137 17.18 21.91 0.44
C GLN A 137 17.97 20.64 0.20
N GLU A 138 17.92 19.74 1.18
CA GLU A 138 18.49 18.41 1.06
C GLU A 138 17.71 17.57 0.05
N ILE A 139 18.45 16.90 -0.84
CA ILE A 139 17.90 15.97 -1.80
C ILE A 139 17.94 14.57 -1.21
N ASN A 140 16.79 13.89 -1.22
CA ASN A 140 16.72 12.48 -0.87
C ASN A 140 17.44 11.65 -1.96
N LYS A 141 18.64 11.16 -1.58
CA LYS A 141 19.51 10.33 -2.41
C LYS A 141 19.08 8.87 -2.53
N TYR A 142 18.07 8.42 -1.80
CA TYR A 142 17.62 7.03 -1.87
C TYR A 142 16.56 6.84 -2.95
N ASP A 143 15.70 7.84 -3.13
CA ASP A 143 14.50 7.71 -3.96
C ASP A 143 14.57 8.53 -5.26
N PHE A 144 15.08 9.77 -5.20
CA PHE A 144 14.77 10.76 -6.23
C PHE A 144 15.99 11.25 -7.02
N TYR A 145 17.13 11.56 -6.38
CA TYR A 145 18.28 12.19 -7.08
C TYR A 145 17.89 13.42 -7.94
N TYR A 146 16.89 14.17 -7.49
CA TYR A 146 16.49 15.49 -7.98
C TYR A 146 15.91 16.30 -6.82
N CYS A 147 15.87 17.63 -6.94
CA CYS A 147 15.27 18.46 -5.90
C CYS A 147 13.74 18.42 -5.99
N THR A 148 13.10 17.75 -5.02
CA THR A 148 11.63 17.68 -4.93
C THR A 148 11.01 19.06 -4.70
N TYR A 149 11.65 19.90 -3.89
CA TYR A 149 11.17 21.26 -3.62
C TYR A 149 11.15 22.14 -4.89
N CYS A 150 12.23 22.16 -5.67
CA CYS A 150 12.25 22.88 -6.95
C CYS A 150 11.27 22.25 -7.93
N TYR A 151 11.20 20.91 -7.98
CA TYR A 151 10.27 20.19 -8.85
C TYR A 151 8.82 20.56 -8.56
N ASP A 152 8.39 20.58 -7.30
CA ASP A 152 7.00 20.87 -6.94
C ASP A 152 6.58 22.29 -7.33
N LYS A 153 7.52 23.25 -7.27
CA LYS A 153 7.31 24.65 -7.69
C LYS A 153 7.32 24.85 -9.21
N GLU A 154 7.95 23.96 -9.97
CA GLU A 154 8.01 24.09 -11.43
C GLU A 154 6.63 23.83 -12.06
N THR A 155 6.21 24.71 -12.98
CA THR A 155 4.92 24.61 -13.67
C THR A 155 5.06 24.15 -15.12
N ASP A 156 6.22 24.39 -15.73
CA ASP A 156 6.52 23.96 -17.08
C ASP A 156 6.71 22.43 -17.13
N VAL A 157 5.89 21.75 -17.94
CA VAL A 157 5.89 20.28 -18.04
C VAL A 157 7.21 19.74 -18.61
N ILE A 158 7.84 20.47 -19.53
CA ILE A 158 9.10 20.06 -20.17
C ILE A 158 10.22 20.15 -19.14
N LYS A 159 10.28 21.25 -18.38
CA LYS A 159 11.24 21.42 -17.28
C LYS A 159 11.01 20.38 -16.19
N LYS A 160 9.76 20.13 -15.76
CA LYS A 160 9.44 19.06 -14.79
C LYS A 160 9.94 17.69 -15.25
N GLY A 161 9.69 17.34 -16.50
CA GLY A 161 10.15 16.07 -17.07
C GLY A 161 11.66 15.96 -17.06
N HIS A 162 12.34 17.02 -17.50
CA HIS A 162 13.78 17.11 -17.49
C HIS A 162 14.38 17.02 -16.07
N MET A 163 13.75 17.68 -15.09
CA MET A 163 14.17 17.62 -13.69
C MET A 163 14.08 16.21 -13.12
N LYS A 164 13.01 15.48 -13.42
CA LYS A 164 12.78 14.14 -12.84
C LYS A 164 13.55 13.03 -13.56
N PHE A 165 13.55 13.05 -14.89
CA PHE A 165 14.03 11.94 -15.72
C PHE A 165 15.31 12.25 -16.50
N GLY A 166 15.66 13.53 -16.62
CA GLY A 166 16.72 13.99 -17.51
C GLY A 166 16.22 14.15 -18.95
N PRO A 167 17.10 14.07 -19.97
CA PRO A 167 16.72 14.41 -21.35
C PRO A 167 15.80 13.38 -22.01
N LYS A 168 15.75 12.14 -21.50
CA LYS A 168 15.08 11.01 -22.16
C LYS A 168 13.70 10.72 -21.56
N PHE A 169 12.77 11.67 -21.64
CA PHE A 169 11.38 11.48 -21.19
C PHE A 169 10.36 11.74 -22.30
N GLY A 170 9.21 11.07 -22.18
CA GLY A 170 8.08 11.24 -23.09
C GLY A 170 7.05 12.21 -22.52
N ILE A 171 6.38 12.95 -23.40
CA ILE A 171 5.16 13.69 -23.06
C ILE A 171 3.98 12.90 -23.63
N PHE A 172 3.07 12.52 -22.75
CA PHE A 172 1.80 11.89 -23.10
C PHE A 172 0.78 12.97 -23.37
N LYS A 173 0.35 13.01 -24.62
CA LYS A 173 -0.57 14.00 -25.16
C LYS A 173 -1.99 13.46 -25.15
N THR A 174 -2.97 14.34 -25.26
CA THR A 174 -4.39 13.99 -25.18
C THR A 174 -4.79 13.06 -26.32
N PHE A 175 -4.24 13.27 -27.51
CA PHE A 175 -4.47 12.39 -28.65
C PHE A 175 -3.81 11.01 -28.51
N ASP A 176 -2.90 10.80 -27.55
CA ASP A 176 -2.36 9.46 -27.27
C ASP A 176 -3.42 8.54 -26.65
N TYR A 177 -4.54 9.10 -26.17
CA TYR A 177 -5.70 8.30 -25.82
C TYR A 177 -6.36 7.61 -27.02
N ASN A 178 -6.06 8.03 -28.26
CA ASN A 178 -6.59 7.37 -29.45
C ASN A 178 -5.89 6.03 -29.70
N LEU A 179 -4.62 5.93 -29.29
CA LEU A 179 -3.80 4.72 -29.38
C LEU A 179 -4.31 3.66 -28.41
N ASN A 180 -4.21 2.38 -28.77
CA ASN A 180 -4.44 1.27 -27.86
C ASN A 180 -3.25 1.03 -26.92
N LEU A 181 -3.37 0.11 -25.95
CA LEU A 181 -2.33 -0.16 -24.95
C LEU A 181 -0.99 -0.61 -25.58
N GLU A 182 -1.02 -1.41 -26.64
CA GLU A 182 0.18 -1.92 -27.31
C GLU A 182 0.89 -0.82 -28.11
N GLU A 183 0.13 0.02 -28.81
CA GLU A 183 0.65 1.18 -29.54
C GLU A 183 1.30 2.18 -28.58
N ARG A 184 0.67 2.46 -27.42
CA ARG A 184 1.26 3.34 -26.39
C ARG A 184 2.51 2.71 -25.78
N ARG A 185 2.51 1.39 -25.55
CA ARG A 185 3.69 0.64 -25.12
C ARG A 185 4.85 0.86 -26.08
N ALA A 186 4.64 0.56 -27.36
CA ALA A 186 5.65 0.73 -28.40
C ALA A 186 6.15 2.17 -28.49
N LYS A 187 5.25 3.15 -28.45
CA LYS A 187 5.58 4.57 -28.50
C LYS A 187 6.47 5.01 -27.34
N TYR A 188 6.20 4.52 -26.12
CA TYR A 188 6.85 5.03 -24.91
C TYR A 188 7.89 4.11 -24.25
N MET A 189 8.09 2.89 -24.76
CA MET A 189 8.94 1.87 -24.14
C MET A 189 10.38 2.34 -23.85
N ASN A 190 10.93 3.17 -24.74
CA ASN A 190 12.34 3.58 -24.69
C ASN A 190 12.60 4.83 -23.84
N TYR A 191 11.56 5.54 -23.36
CA TYR A 191 11.74 6.70 -22.48
C TYR A 191 11.97 6.27 -21.04
N ASP A 192 12.71 7.04 -20.26
CA ASP A 192 12.96 6.75 -18.84
C ASP A 192 11.70 7.00 -17.99
N GLY A 193 10.92 8.02 -18.35
CA GLY A 193 9.63 8.35 -17.75
C GLY A 193 8.68 9.04 -18.73
N ILE A 194 7.42 9.17 -18.33
CA ILE A 194 6.37 9.77 -19.16
C ILE A 194 5.58 10.75 -18.31
N LEU A 195 5.42 11.99 -18.76
CA LEU A 195 4.55 12.97 -18.10
C LEU A 195 3.29 13.23 -18.90
N CYS A 196 2.16 13.35 -18.20
CA CYS A 196 0.91 13.78 -18.81
C CYS A 196 0.92 15.29 -19.07
N GLU A 197 0.68 15.71 -20.32
CA GLU A 197 0.64 17.14 -20.67
C GLU A 197 -0.44 17.93 -19.91
N LYS A 198 -1.54 17.27 -19.53
CA LYS A 198 -2.72 17.93 -18.95
C LYS A 198 -2.58 18.20 -17.46
N CYS A 199 -1.87 17.34 -16.74
CA CYS A 199 -1.79 17.41 -15.27
C CYS A 199 -0.37 17.34 -14.71
N ASN A 200 0.65 17.25 -15.57
CA ASN A 200 2.06 17.16 -15.23
C ASN A 200 2.43 15.98 -14.32
N ASN A 201 1.51 15.04 -14.11
CA ASN A 201 1.75 13.84 -13.33
C ASN A 201 2.46 12.77 -14.17
N ASP A 202 3.23 11.96 -13.47
CA ASP A 202 3.90 10.80 -14.00
C ASP A 202 2.89 9.72 -14.44
N ILE A 203 3.14 9.14 -15.61
CA ILE A 203 2.38 8.01 -16.12
C ILE A 203 3.17 6.74 -15.84
N TYR A 204 2.57 5.92 -14.99
CA TYR A 204 3.15 4.63 -14.67
C TYR A 204 3.19 3.72 -15.90
N LYS A 205 4.39 3.26 -16.28
CA LYS A 205 4.64 2.41 -17.45
C LYS A 205 3.88 1.08 -17.44
N ARG A 206 3.25 0.64 -16.35
CA ARG A 206 2.38 -0.55 -16.43
C ARG A 206 1.08 -0.26 -17.19
N ASN A 207 0.60 0.98 -17.06
CA ASN A 207 -0.73 1.39 -17.50
C ASN A 207 -0.67 2.10 -18.87
N TYR A 208 0.37 2.91 -19.12
CA TYR A 208 0.48 3.75 -20.33
C TYR A 208 -0.75 4.65 -20.56
N TYR A 209 -1.37 5.12 -19.49
CA TYR A 209 -2.39 6.17 -19.50
C TYR A 209 -2.32 6.94 -18.19
N CYS A 210 -2.74 8.21 -18.20
CA CYS A 210 -2.70 9.02 -16.98
C CYS A 210 -3.83 8.61 -16.03
N THR A 211 -3.48 7.94 -14.93
CA THR A 211 -4.43 7.51 -13.90
C THR A 211 -5.09 8.68 -13.19
N TYR A 212 -4.37 9.78 -13.00
CA TYR A 212 -4.92 10.99 -12.40
C TYR A 212 -6.03 11.60 -13.26
N CYS A 213 -5.78 11.77 -14.56
CA CYS A 213 -6.79 12.26 -15.49
C CYS A 213 -7.96 11.28 -15.62
N TYR A 214 -7.67 9.97 -15.68
CA TYR A 214 -8.70 8.93 -15.72
C TYR A 214 -9.62 8.96 -14.50
N ASN A 215 -9.06 9.14 -13.29
CA ASN A 215 -9.86 9.20 -12.07
C ASN A 215 -10.74 10.46 -11.98
N LYS A 216 -10.31 11.57 -12.60
CA LYS A 216 -11.09 12.82 -12.66
C LYS A 216 -12.15 12.85 -13.75
N GLU A 217 -12.00 12.03 -14.79
CA GLU A 217 -13.03 11.92 -15.83
C GLU A 217 -14.32 11.35 -15.21
N THR A 218 -15.48 11.79 -15.69
CA THR A 218 -16.79 11.33 -15.22
C THR A 218 -17.55 10.62 -16.33
N ASP A 219 -17.25 10.94 -17.58
CA ASP A 219 -17.85 10.32 -18.75
C ASP A 219 -17.29 8.90 -18.95
N VAL A 220 -18.19 7.90 -18.92
CA VAL A 220 -17.86 6.48 -19.03
C VAL A 220 -17.22 6.15 -20.38
N ILE A 221 -17.70 6.77 -21.46
CA ILE A 221 -17.20 6.57 -22.83
C ILE A 221 -15.77 7.11 -22.93
N LYS A 222 -15.53 8.33 -22.43
CA LYS A 222 -14.17 8.90 -22.39
C LYS A 222 -13.24 8.05 -21.54
N LYS A 223 -13.67 7.53 -20.38
CA LYS A 223 -12.87 6.59 -19.59
C LYS A 223 -12.54 5.31 -20.35
N GLY A 224 -13.49 4.78 -21.11
CA GLY A 224 -13.29 3.67 -22.04
C GLY A 224 -12.16 3.97 -23.01
N HIS A 225 -12.25 5.07 -23.74
CA HIS A 225 -11.19 5.47 -24.67
C HIS A 225 -9.84 5.71 -23.98
N MET A 226 -9.84 6.32 -22.79
CA MET A 226 -8.60 6.53 -22.05
C MET A 226 -7.91 5.22 -21.68
N LYS A 227 -8.67 4.16 -21.39
CA LYS A 227 -8.14 2.86 -20.95
C LYS A 227 -7.82 1.91 -22.10
N PHE A 228 -8.69 1.87 -23.12
CA PHE A 228 -8.62 0.90 -24.21
C PHE A 228 -8.12 1.50 -25.53
N GLY A 229 -8.32 2.80 -25.75
CA GLY A 229 -8.08 3.44 -27.04
C GLY A 229 -9.38 3.80 -27.77
N LEU A 230 -9.30 4.60 -28.83
CA LEU A 230 -10.45 4.84 -29.73
C LEU A 230 -10.72 3.63 -30.62
N ASN A 231 -9.68 2.86 -30.94
CA ASN A 231 -9.74 1.78 -31.92
C ASN A 231 -10.27 0.45 -31.35
N LEU A 232 -10.43 0.35 -30.02
CA LEU A 232 -10.97 -0.85 -29.39
C LEU A 232 -12.46 -0.70 -29.11
N ASN A 233 -13.19 -1.77 -29.39
CA ASN A 233 -14.62 -1.84 -29.14
C ASN A 233 -14.83 -2.28 -27.69
N PHE A 234 -15.22 -1.36 -26.80
CA PHE A 234 -15.54 -1.70 -25.42
C PHE A 234 -17.06 -1.65 -25.17
N GLY A 235 -17.53 -2.60 -24.38
CA GLY A 235 -18.92 -2.68 -23.95
C GLY A 235 -19.15 -1.83 -22.71
N ILE A 236 -20.34 -1.24 -22.62
CA ILE A 236 -20.82 -0.60 -21.38
C ILE A 236 -21.81 -1.57 -20.73
N PHE A 237 -21.50 -1.96 -19.50
CA PHE A 237 -22.35 -2.75 -18.63
C PHE A 237 -23.16 -1.81 -17.75
N ASN A 238 -24.48 -1.80 -17.97
CA ASN A 238 -25.40 -0.96 -17.23
C ASN A 238 -26.20 -1.78 -16.20
N THR A 239 -27.09 -1.11 -15.46
CA THR A 239 -27.90 -1.75 -14.42
C THR A 239 -28.88 -2.79 -14.96
N PHE A 240 -29.38 -2.62 -16.18
CA PHE A 240 -30.30 -3.58 -16.81
C PHE A 240 -29.60 -4.89 -17.18
N ASP A 241 -28.29 -4.85 -17.39
CA ASP A 241 -27.51 -6.06 -17.65
C ASP A 241 -27.50 -7.03 -16.48
N TYR A 242 -27.83 -6.56 -15.27
CA TYR A 242 -28.03 -7.48 -14.15
C TYR A 242 -29.24 -8.40 -14.31
N ASN A 243 -30.24 -8.05 -15.12
CA ASN A 243 -31.39 -8.93 -15.37
C ASN A 243 -31.04 -10.12 -16.26
N LEU A 244 -29.99 -9.98 -17.09
CA LEU A 244 -29.46 -11.04 -17.93
C LEU A 244 -28.78 -12.11 -17.07
N ASN A 245 -28.97 -13.37 -17.44
CA ASN A 245 -28.22 -14.49 -16.87
C ASN A 245 -26.78 -14.53 -17.41
N LEU A 246 -25.92 -15.37 -16.82
CA LEU A 246 -24.50 -15.43 -17.18
C LEU A 246 -24.25 -15.70 -18.68
N GLU A 247 -24.98 -16.62 -19.29
CA GLU A 247 -24.82 -16.98 -20.70
C GLU A 247 -25.30 -15.86 -21.63
N GLU A 248 -26.39 -15.18 -21.27
CA GLU A 248 -26.86 -14.00 -21.99
C GLU A 248 -25.84 -12.84 -21.94
N ARG A 249 -25.21 -12.61 -20.77
CA ARG A 249 -24.16 -11.59 -20.63
C ARG A 249 -22.92 -11.95 -21.43
N LYS A 250 -22.50 -13.22 -21.41
CA LYS A 250 -21.40 -13.72 -22.25
C LYS A 250 -21.69 -13.43 -23.71
N ALA A 251 -22.86 -13.84 -24.20
CA ALA A 251 -23.26 -13.62 -25.58
C ALA A 251 -23.30 -12.12 -25.95
N LYS A 252 -23.88 -11.27 -25.08
CA LYS A 252 -23.94 -9.82 -25.28
C LYS A 252 -22.55 -9.20 -25.41
N PHE A 253 -21.60 -9.63 -24.58
CA PHE A 253 -20.29 -8.98 -24.48
C PHE A 253 -19.13 -9.74 -25.16
N MET A 254 -19.39 -10.85 -25.85
CA MET A 254 -18.36 -11.73 -26.41
C MET A 254 -17.41 -11.05 -27.40
N ASN A 255 -17.91 -10.08 -28.17
CA ASN A 255 -17.16 -9.41 -29.24
C ASN A 255 -16.52 -8.07 -28.81
N TYR A 256 -16.51 -7.76 -27.52
CA TYR A 256 -15.87 -6.55 -26.99
C TYR A 256 -14.49 -6.86 -26.40
N ASP A 257 -13.53 -5.96 -26.65
CA ASP A 257 -12.16 -6.05 -26.14
C ASP A 257 -12.08 -5.82 -24.62
N GLY A 258 -13.11 -5.19 -24.06
CA GLY A 258 -13.25 -4.94 -22.64
C GLY A 258 -14.66 -4.45 -22.31
N ILE A 259 -15.02 -4.58 -21.04
CA ILE A 259 -16.33 -4.16 -20.53
C ILE A 259 -16.09 -3.16 -19.40
N LEU A 260 -16.80 -2.03 -19.39
CA LEU A 260 -16.82 -1.08 -18.29
C LEU A 260 -18.18 -1.06 -17.62
N CYS A 261 -18.18 -1.08 -16.29
CA CYS A 261 -19.37 -0.81 -15.52
C CYS A 261 -19.70 0.69 -15.59
N GLU A 262 -20.93 1.03 -15.98
CA GLU A 262 -21.43 2.40 -16.03
C GLU A 262 -21.41 3.08 -14.65
N GLU A 263 -21.86 2.36 -13.61
CA GLU A 263 -21.99 2.94 -12.26
C GLU A 263 -20.65 3.26 -11.61
N CYS A 264 -19.68 2.34 -11.70
CA CYS A 264 -18.43 2.47 -10.96
C CYS A 264 -17.20 2.72 -11.84
N ASN A 265 -17.38 2.76 -13.17
CA ASN A 265 -16.32 2.95 -14.17
C ASN A 265 -15.19 1.90 -14.14
N ASN A 266 -15.33 0.83 -13.37
CA ASN A 266 -14.32 -0.21 -13.30
C ASN A 266 -14.46 -1.16 -14.50
N LYS A 267 -13.32 -1.75 -14.89
CA LYS A 267 -13.32 -2.84 -15.86
C LYS A 267 -13.98 -4.05 -15.22
N ILE A 268 -14.95 -4.63 -15.92
CA ILE A 268 -15.52 -5.92 -15.58
C ILE A 268 -14.55 -6.99 -16.06
N ASP A 269 -14.30 -7.94 -15.17
CA ASP A 269 -13.52 -9.12 -15.48
C ASP A 269 -14.39 -10.08 -16.33
N THR A 270 -13.86 -10.43 -17.49
CA THR A 270 -14.50 -11.31 -18.48
C THR A 270 -14.61 -12.75 -17.99
N GLN A 271 -14.03 -13.11 -16.84
CA GLN A 271 -14.32 -14.39 -16.21
C GLN A 271 -15.72 -14.41 -15.57
N TYR A 272 -16.17 -13.27 -15.05
CA TYR A 272 -17.36 -13.20 -14.20
C TYR A 272 -18.55 -12.54 -14.88
N TYR A 273 -18.34 -11.63 -15.83
CA TYR A 273 -19.41 -10.89 -16.52
C TYR A 273 -20.39 -10.18 -15.56
N TYR A 274 -19.90 -9.70 -14.42
CA TYR A 274 -20.64 -8.80 -13.52
C TYR A 274 -19.66 -7.84 -12.83
N CYS A 275 -20.17 -6.70 -12.35
CA CYS A 275 -19.32 -5.73 -11.67
C CYS A 275 -19.08 -6.11 -10.20
N ILE A 276 -17.94 -6.76 -9.94
CA ILE A 276 -17.48 -7.12 -8.58
C ILE A 276 -17.47 -5.90 -7.64
N SER A 277 -17.03 -4.74 -8.13
CA SER A 277 -16.98 -3.52 -7.32
C SER A 277 -18.35 -3.01 -6.91
N CYS A 278 -19.38 -3.18 -7.73
CA CYS A 278 -20.75 -2.82 -7.36
C CYS A 278 -21.30 -3.85 -6.36
N CYS A 279 -21.06 -5.14 -6.60
CA CYS A 279 -21.48 -6.20 -5.68
C CYS A 279 -20.90 -6.03 -4.27
N TYR A 280 -19.63 -5.63 -4.13
CA TYR A 280 -19.02 -5.40 -2.82
C TYR A 280 -19.59 -4.20 -2.04
N LYS A 281 -20.20 -3.24 -2.74
CA LYS A 281 -20.85 -2.08 -2.10
C LYS A 281 -22.30 -2.37 -1.73
N GLU A 282 -22.89 -3.39 -2.33
CA GLU A 282 -24.26 -3.78 -2.07
C GLU A 282 -24.35 -4.51 -0.71
N THR A 283 -25.45 -4.27 0.00
CA THR A 283 -25.71 -4.85 1.33
C THR A 283 -26.92 -5.78 1.32
N ASP A 284 -27.84 -5.60 0.37
CA ASP A 284 -28.96 -6.50 0.17
C ASP A 284 -28.46 -7.79 -0.49
N VAL A 285 -28.57 -8.91 0.24
CA VAL A 285 -28.05 -10.19 -0.22
C VAL A 285 -28.79 -10.72 -1.46
N ASN A 286 -30.10 -10.49 -1.56
CA ASN A 286 -30.88 -10.87 -2.73
C ASN A 286 -30.41 -10.09 -3.96
N LYS A 287 -30.11 -8.79 -3.78
CA LYS A 287 -29.55 -7.97 -4.86
C LYS A 287 -28.14 -8.40 -5.24
N ILE A 288 -27.26 -8.74 -4.29
CA ILE A 288 -25.92 -9.29 -4.58
C ILE A 288 -26.03 -10.56 -5.43
N VAL A 289 -26.91 -11.48 -5.04
CA VAL A 289 -27.11 -12.77 -5.74
C VAL A 289 -27.65 -12.52 -7.14
N HIS A 290 -28.66 -11.64 -7.29
CA HIS A 290 -29.17 -11.22 -8.59
C HIS A 290 -28.09 -10.58 -9.46
N MET A 291 -27.22 -9.73 -8.89
CA MET A 291 -26.12 -9.12 -9.63
C MET A 291 -25.12 -10.18 -10.15
N LYS A 292 -24.82 -11.20 -9.35
CA LYS A 292 -23.92 -12.31 -9.73
C LYS A 292 -24.53 -13.23 -10.79
N PHE A 293 -25.76 -13.66 -10.61
CA PHE A 293 -26.35 -14.80 -11.35
C PHE A 293 -27.45 -14.41 -12.34
N GLY A 294 -27.94 -13.17 -12.26
CA GLY A 294 -29.10 -12.68 -12.99
C GLY A 294 -30.40 -13.26 -12.46
N SER A 295 -31.37 -13.43 -13.36
CA SER A 295 -32.68 -14.00 -13.03
C SER A 295 -32.65 -15.54 -12.85
N ASN A 296 -31.56 -16.21 -13.22
CA ASN A 296 -31.46 -17.68 -13.20
C ASN A 296 -30.69 -18.20 -11.97
N PHE A 297 -31.24 -17.96 -10.77
CA PHE A 297 -30.73 -18.55 -9.53
C PHE A 297 -31.81 -19.39 -8.83
N GLY A 298 -31.39 -20.44 -8.14
CA GLY A 298 -32.26 -21.32 -7.38
C GLY A 298 -32.35 -20.86 -5.93
N ILE A 299 -33.52 -21.03 -5.31
CA ILE A 299 -33.68 -20.95 -3.86
C ILE A 299 -33.59 -22.38 -3.32
N PHE A 300 -32.75 -22.57 -2.31
CA PHE A 300 -32.59 -23.82 -1.57
C PHE A 300 -33.43 -23.72 -0.31
N ASN A 301 -34.46 -24.56 -0.27
CA ASN A 301 -35.45 -24.59 0.78
C ASN A 301 -35.10 -25.64 1.82
N THR A 302 -35.64 -25.52 3.03
CA THR A 302 -35.46 -26.49 4.11
C THR A 302 -35.93 -27.90 3.72
N PHE A 303 -36.97 -27.99 2.89
CA PHE A 303 -37.44 -29.27 2.34
C PHE A 303 -36.43 -29.94 1.40
N ASP A 304 -35.49 -29.19 0.82
CA ASP A 304 -34.45 -29.77 -0.04
C ASP A 304 -33.45 -30.61 0.73
N TYR A 305 -33.39 -30.47 2.06
CA TYR A 305 -32.67 -31.41 2.89
C TYR A 305 -33.23 -32.84 2.85
N ASN A 306 -34.48 -33.03 2.42
CA ASN A 306 -35.04 -34.38 2.25
C ASN A 306 -34.49 -35.11 1.01
N LEU A 307 -34.04 -34.34 0.02
CA LEU A 307 -33.42 -34.87 -1.19
C LEU A 307 -32.00 -35.36 -0.87
N ASN A 308 -31.56 -36.41 -1.55
CA ASN A 308 -30.16 -36.81 -1.49
C ASN A 308 -29.26 -35.95 -2.40
N LEU A 309 -27.94 -36.16 -2.34
CA LEU A 309 -26.97 -35.33 -3.07
C LEU A 309 -27.21 -35.34 -4.59
N GLU A 310 -27.53 -36.49 -5.18
CA GLU A 310 -27.78 -36.62 -6.61
C GLU A 310 -29.07 -35.91 -7.03
N GLU A 311 -30.14 -36.05 -6.25
CA GLU A 311 -31.41 -35.37 -6.45
C GLU A 311 -31.26 -33.85 -6.35
N ARG A 312 -30.50 -33.35 -5.37
CA ARG A 312 -30.19 -31.90 -5.25
C ARG A 312 -29.36 -31.41 -6.42
N ARG A 313 -28.34 -32.19 -6.82
CA ARG A 313 -27.53 -31.89 -8.00
C ARG A 313 -28.41 -31.77 -9.23
N ALA A 314 -29.28 -32.74 -9.48
CA ALA A 314 -30.20 -32.71 -10.61
C ALA A 314 -31.15 -31.50 -10.55
N LYS A 315 -31.77 -31.24 -9.39
CA LYS A 315 -32.67 -30.09 -9.18
C LYS A 315 -31.98 -28.76 -9.51
N TYR A 316 -30.73 -28.58 -9.06
CA TYR A 316 -30.02 -27.31 -9.19
C TYR A 316 -29.05 -27.19 -10.37
N THR A 317 -28.95 -28.22 -11.22
CA THR A 317 -27.97 -28.28 -12.32
C THR A 317 -28.09 -27.11 -13.30
N ASN A 318 -29.30 -26.61 -13.57
CA ASN A 318 -29.51 -25.56 -14.58
C ASN A 318 -29.46 -24.13 -14.02
N TYR A 319 -29.33 -23.95 -12.71
CA TYR A 319 -29.21 -22.62 -12.09
C TYR A 319 -27.77 -22.14 -12.06
N ASN A 320 -27.55 -20.83 -12.25
CA ASN A 320 -26.22 -20.23 -12.21
C ASN A 320 -25.67 -20.10 -10.78
N GLY A 321 -26.56 -19.98 -9.80
CA GLY A 321 -26.24 -19.91 -8.37
C GLY A 321 -27.41 -20.42 -7.54
N ILE A 322 -27.14 -20.74 -6.27
CA ILE A 322 -28.12 -21.27 -5.33
C ILE A 322 -28.05 -20.45 -4.04
N LEU A 323 -29.19 -20.01 -3.52
CA LEU A 323 -29.29 -19.24 -2.28
C LEU A 323 -30.06 -20.03 -1.22
N CYS A 324 -29.48 -20.20 -0.04
CA CYS A 324 -30.20 -20.77 1.10
C CYS A 324 -31.29 -19.81 1.59
N GLU A 325 -32.54 -20.28 1.69
CA GLU A 325 -33.67 -19.47 2.15
C GLU A 325 -33.54 -19.03 3.62
N GLU A 326 -32.92 -19.86 4.46
CA GLU A 326 -32.84 -19.60 5.90
C GLU A 326 -31.82 -18.53 6.27
N CYS A 327 -30.64 -18.60 5.65
CA CYS A 327 -29.52 -17.73 6.02
C CYS A 327 -29.13 -16.74 4.93
N ASN A 328 -29.82 -16.74 3.79
CA ASN A 328 -29.50 -15.94 2.61
C ASN A 328 -28.04 -16.07 2.19
N ARG A 329 -27.42 -17.25 2.32
CA ARG A 329 -26.04 -17.47 1.86
C ARG A 329 -26.01 -18.33 0.61
N GLU A 330 -25.08 -17.99 -0.26
CA GLU A 330 -24.78 -18.74 -1.46
C GLU A 330 -24.31 -20.15 -1.11
N ILE A 331 -24.88 -21.16 -1.78
CA ILE A 331 -24.50 -22.56 -1.63
C ILE A 331 -23.50 -22.91 -2.72
N ASN A 332 -22.41 -23.58 -2.34
CA ASN A 332 -21.44 -24.10 -3.29
C ASN A 332 -22.04 -25.25 -4.11
N LYS A 333 -22.12 -25.05 -5.43
CA LYS A 333 -22.67 -26.00 -6.41
C LYS A 333 -21.67 -27.09 -6.82
N TYR A 334 -20.39 -27.00 -6.46
CA TYR A 334 -19.38 -27.95 -6.93
C TYR A 334 -19.28 -29.19 -6.05
N ASP A 335 -19.48 -29.02 -4.74
CA ASP A 335 -19.18 -30.07 -3.76
C ASP A 335 -20.45 -30.54 -3.06
N ASP A 336 -21.06 -29.65 -2.27
CA ASP A 336 -21.92 -30.04 -1.15
C ASP A 336 -23.41 -30.03 -1.48
N PHE A 337 -23.91 -29.09 -2.30
CA PHE A 337 -25.34 -28.88 -2.53
C PHE A 337 -26.18 -28.83 -1.21
N TYR A 338 -25.58 -28.33 -0.14
CA TYR A 338 -26.25 -28.00 1.13
C TYR A 338 -25.68 -26.70 1.69
N CYS A 339 -26.44 -26.03 2.57
CA CYS A 339 -25.94 -24.83 3.20
C CYS A 339 -24.93 -25.18 4.30
N THR A 340 -23.63 -24.98 4.01
CA THR A 340 -22.54 -25.21 4.97
C THR A 340 -22.68 -24.35 6.21
N TYR A 341 -23.17 -23.11 6.07
CA TYR A 341 -23.39 -22.22 7.21
C TYR A 341 -24.49 -22.71 8.15
N CYS A 342 -25.63 -23.16 7.61
CA CYS A 342 -26.68 -23.76 8.44
C CYS A 342 -26.20 -25.08 9.05
N TYR A 343 -25.47 -25.89 8.28
CA TYR A 343 -24.87 -27.13 8.78
C TYR A 343 -23.93 -26.87 9.96
N ASP A 344 -23.02 -25.90 9.86
CA ASP A 344 -22.06 -25.62 10.93
C ASP A 344 -22.73 -25.14 12.22
N LYS A 345 -23.86 -24.42 12.11
CA LYS A 345 -24.67 -23.98 13.24
C LYS A 345 -25.50 -25.08 13.88
N GLU A 346 -25.87 -26.12 13.14
CA GLU A 346 -26.66 -27.22 13.68
C GLU A 346 -25.85 -28.02 14.71
N THR A 347 -26.47 -28.36 15.83
CA THR A 347 -25.82 -29.09 16.94
C THR A 347 -26.31 -30.53 17.04
N ASP A 348 -27.51 -30.80 16.52
CA ASP A 348 -28.07 -32.14 16.44
C ASP A 348 -27.36 -32.93 15.34
N VAL A 349 -26.69 -34.02 15.73
CA VAL A 349 -25.93 -34.90 14.83
C VAL A 349 -26.83 -35.58 13.81
N ILE A 350 -28.07 -35.91 14.17
CA ILE A 350 -29.05 -36.53 13.27
C ILE A 350 -29.47 -35.50 12.22
N LYS A 351 -29.77 -34.26 12.62
CA LYS A 351 -30.09 -33.20 11.67
C LYS A 351 -28.90 -32.86 10.76
N LYS A 352 -27.67 -32.84 11.29
CA LYS A 352 -26.46 -32.70 10.46
C LYS A 352 -26.34 -33.81 9.42
N GLY A 353 -26.59 -35.06 9.82
CA GLY A 353 -26.63 -36.20 8.90
C GLY A 353 -27.67 -36.00 7.80
N HIS A 354 -28.88 -35.59 8.17
CA HIS A 354 -29.97 -35.29 7.23
C HIS A 354 -29.61 -34.18 6.24
N MET A 355 -29.04 -33.08 6.74
CA MET A 355 -28.62 -31.96 5.91
C MET A 355 -27.58 -32.35 4.87
N LYS A 356 -26.65 -33.23 5.22
CA LYS A 356 -25.56 -33.65 4.35
C LYS A 356 -25.96 -34.75 3.37
N PHE A 357 -26.73 -35.74 3.81
CA PHE A 357 -26.95 -36.99 3.07
C PHE A 357 -28.40 -37.16 2.58
N GLY A 358 -29.36 -36.37 3.05
CA GLY A 358 -30.77 -36.52 2.70
C GLY A 358 -31.55 -37.31 3.75
N SER A 359 -32.79 -37.71 3.43
CA SER A 359 -33.63 -38.53 4.34
C SER A 359 -33.20 -39.99 4.46
N LYS A 360 -32.33 -40.47 3.57
CA LYS A 360 -31.89 -41.88 3.50
C LYS A 360 -30.44 -42.04 3.97
N PHE A 361 -30.16 -41.67 5.22
CA PHE A 361 -28.84 -41.89 5.82
C PHE A 361 -28.89 -42.85 7.02
N GLY A 362 -27.86 -43.67 7.15
CA GLY A 362 -27.74 -44.64 8.23
C GLY A 362 -27.06 -44.03 9.46
N ILE A 363 -27.62 -44.27 10.65
CA ILE A 363 -26.96 -43.92 11.91
C ILE A 363 -26.12 -45.13 12.36
N PHE A 364 -24.82 -44.91 12.54
CA PHE A 364 -23.91 -45.91 13.09
C PHE A 364 -23.97 -45.88 14.61
N ASN A 365 -24.51 -46.93 15.22
CA ASN A 365 -24.68 -47.02 16.67
C ASN A 365 -23.55 -47.83 17.31
N THR A 366 -23.41 -47.71 18.63
CA THR A 366 -22.37 -48.43 19.40
C THR A 366 -22.45 -49.96 19.25
N PHE A 367 -23.65 -50.51 19.05
CA PHE A 367 -23.84 -51.94 18.80
C PHE A 367 -23.28 -52.40 17.45
N ASP A 368 -23.09 -51.48 16.50
CA ASP A 368 -22.55 -51.78 15.16
C ASP A 368 -21.04 -52.02 15.16
N TYR A 369 -20.34 -51.70 16.26
CA TYR A 369 -18.96 -52.11 16.47
C TYR A 369 -18.80 -53.63 16.62
N ASN A 370 -19.86 -54.34 17.03
CA ASN A 370 -19.84 -55.79 17.18
C ASN A 370 -20.08 -56.54 15.86
N LEU A 371 -20.50 -55.84 14.81
CA LEU A 371 -20.70 -56.41 13.48
C LEU A 371 -19.38 -56.50 12.71
N ASP A 372 -19.20 -57.58 11.95
CA ASP A 372 -18.06 -57.66 11.04
C ASP A 372 -18.21 -56.70 9.83
N LEU A 373 -17.17 -56.56 9.00
CA LEU A 373 -17.21 -55.63 7.87
C LEU A 373 -18.28 -55.99 6.82
N LYS A 374 -18.55 -57.29 6.63
CA LYS A 374 -19.53 -57.79 5.66
C LYS A 374 -20.95 -57.53 6.16
N GLU A 375 -21.19 -57.77 7.45
CA GLU A 375 -22.46 -57.48 8.12
C GLU A 375 -22.76 -55.98 8.16
N ARG A 376 -21.75 -55.13 8.44
CA ARG A 376 -21.89 -53.67 8.37
C ARG A 376 -22.23 -53.20 6.96
N LYS A 377 -21.52 -53.71 5.94
CA LYS A 377 -21.81 -53.36 4.55
C LYS A 377 -23.22 -53.76 4.13
N ALA A 378 -23.69 -54.93 4.55
CA ALA A 378 -25.07 -55.37 4.29
C ALA A 378 -26.10 -54.49 5.00
N LYS A 379 -25.86 -54.14 6.27
CA LYS A 379 -26.76 -53.28 7.06
C LYS A 379 -26.94 -51.89 6.45
N TYR A 380 -25.86 -51.31 5.92
CA TYR A 380 -25.87 -49.95 5.36
C TYR A 380 -25.95 -49.88 3.83
N MET A 381 -26.19 -51.02 3.15
CA MET A 381 -26.13 -51.12 1.69
C MET A 381 -27.11 -50.22 0.93
N ASN A 382 -28.23 -49.84 1.56
CA ASN A 382 -29.31 -49.06 0.95
C ASN A 382 -29.36 -47.61 1.44
N TYR A 383 -28.33 -47.14 2.15
CA TYR A 383 -28.19 -45.76 2.60
C TYR A 383 -27.12 -45.05 1.77
N ASP A 384 -27.30 -43.75 1.56
CA ASP A 384 -26.40 -42.90 0.76
C ASP A 384 -25.09 -42.55 1.49
#